data_AF-A0A077M4Z8-F1
#
_entry.id   AF-A0A077M4Z8-F1
#
_cell.length_a   1.000
_cell.length_b   1.000
_cell.length_c   1.000
_cell.angle_alpha   90.00
_cell.angle_beta   90.00
_cell.angle_gamma   90.00
#
_symmetry.space_group_name_H-M   'P 1'
#
loop_
_entity.id
_entity.type
_entity.pdbx_description
1 polymer ?
#
loop_
_entity_poly.entity_id
_entity_poly.type
_entity_poly.pdbx_seq_one_letter_code
_entity_poly.pdbx_strand_id
1 'polypeptide(L)'
;MGDLDGLRATRERFADVEIVLASDVDNPLLGFEGASAVFAAQKGATPAMAQELESALGTFTDIVALALGGDRPEGPFGTDLLTGKPRRPDRAPGAGADGGLGYGLLLLGGHRSGGVEVVLDAVSFRDHLLAHDVVVTGEGCFDWQSLRGTVVAGVAGAALETATPSVVIAGQVMVGRRETMGLGVSGCYAVAETPREVEAAMTDPVGTLRARAARVAATWSPRR
;
A
#
# COMPACT_ATOMS: atom_id res chain seq x y z
N MET A 1 -0.17 -30.84 -19.93
CA MET A 1 -0.65 -30.87 -18.54
C MET A 1 0.49 -30.32 -17.72
N GLY A 2 0.43 -29.03 -17.37
CA GLY A 2 1.55 -28.30 -16.80
C GLY A 2 1.85 -28.78 -15.37
N ASP A 3 3.14 -28.91 -15.07
CA ASP A 3 3.71 -29.33 -13.80
C ASP A 3 3.38 -28.32 -12.67
N LEU A 4 2.19 -28.45 -12.09
CA LEU A 4 1.79 -27.78 -10.84
C LEU A 4 1.51 -28.81 -9.73
N ASP A 5 2.04 -30.02 -9.85
CA ASP A 5 1.81 -31.11 -8.90
C ASP A 5 2.26 -30.72 -7.48
N GLY A 6 3.31 -29.90 -7.38
CA GLY A 6 3.81 -29.37 -6.11
C GLY A 6 2.97 -28.24 -5.50
N LEU A 7 2.02 -27.63 -6.23
CA LEU A 7 1.31 -26.45 -5.74
C LEU A 7 0.44 -26.77 -4.52
N ARG A 8 -0.25 -27.92 -4.52
CA ARG A 8 -1.06 -28.36 -3.38
C ARG A 8 -0.20 -28.59 -2.14
N ALA A 9 0.90 -29.34 -2.29
CA ALA A 9 1.85 -29.58 -1.21
C ALA A 9 2.48 -28.27 -0.69
N THR A 10 2.73 -27.31 -1.58
CA THR A 10 3.27 -25.99 -1.20
C THR A 10 2.25 -25.22 -0.37
N ARG A 11 0.97 -25.20 -0.78
CA ARG A 11 -0.10 -24.58 0.02
C ARG A 11 -0.22 -25.21 1.41
N GLU A 12 -0.17 -26.53 1.49
CA GLU A 12 -0.22 -27.24 2.78
C GLU A 12 0.97 -26.86 3.68
N ARG A 13 2.17 -26.71 3.12
CA ARG A 13 3.36 -26.28 3.87
C ARG A 13 3.24 -24.86 4.44
N PHE A 14 2.48 -23.99 3.81
CA PHE A 14 2.25 -22.60 4.25
C PHE A 14 0.91 -22.40 4.96
N ALA A 15 0.14 -23.46 5.23
CA ALA A 15 -1.21 -23.35 5.80
C ALA A 15 -1.25 -22.64 7.16
N ASP A 16 -0.21 -22.85 7.99
CA ASP A 16 -0.09 -22.25 9.33
C ASP A 16 0.79 -20.98 9.33
N VAL A 17 1.17 -20.47 8.15
CA VAL A 17 2.01 -19.27 8.01
C VAL A 17 1.15 -18.12 7.52
N GLU A 18 1.11 -17.04 8.29
CA GLU A 18 0.51 -15.80 7.83
C GLU A 18 1.40 -15.15 6.75
N ILE A 19 0.87 -15.05 5.53
CA ILE A 19 1.54 -14.39 4.41
C ILE A 19 0.84 -13.06 4.16
N VAL A 20 1.52 -11.96 4.48
CA VAL A 20 1.02 -10.60 4.25
C VAL A 20 1.71 -9.98 3.05
N LEU A 21 0.94 -9.59 2.04
CA LEU A 21 1.41 -8.83 0.90
C LEU A 21 1.31 -7.35 1.23
N ALA A 22 2.40 -6.76 1.72
CA ALA A 22 2.52 -5.31 1.92
C ALA A 22 2.62 -4.61 0.56
N SER A 23 1.50 -4.18 0.01
CA SER A 23 1.42 -3.62 -1.34
C SER A 23 0.29 -2.62 -1.48
N ASP A 24 0.61 -1.42 -1.96
CA ASP A 24 -0.39 -0.39 -2.28
C ASP A 24 -0.94 -0.53 -3.71
N VAL A 25 -0.52 -1.56 -4.45
CA VAL A 25 -1.02 -1.88 -5.79
C VAL A 25 -2.33 -2.66 -5.71
N ASP A 26 -3.41 -2.10 -6.25
CA ASP A 26 -4.73 -2.75 -6.34
C ASP A 26 -4.92 -3.55 -7.64
N ASN A 27 -4.04 -3.39 -8.62
CA ASN A 27 -4.17 -3.98 -9.94
C ASN A 27 -4.40 -5.51 -9.89
N PRO A 28 -5.38 -6.04 -10.65
CA PRO A 28 -5.54 -7.48 -10.83
C PRO A 28 -4.37 -8.05 -11.65
N LEU A 29 -4.32 -9.37 -11.77
CA LEU A 29 -3.30 -10.04 -12.60
C LEU A 29 -3.53 -9.74 -14.09
N LEU A 30 -4.77 -9.83 -14.54
CA LEU A 30 -5.19 -9.77 -15.94
C LEU A 30 -6.19 -8.63 -16.19
N GLY A 31 -6.39 -8.27 -17.45
CA GLY A 31 -7.34 -7.29 -17.93
C GLY A 31 -6.72 -5.92 -18.22
N PHE A 32 -7.57 -4.93 -18.49
CA PHE A 32 -7.12 -3.58 -18.88
C PHE A 32 -6.30 -2.87 -17.80
N GLU A 33 -6.53 -3.23 -16.53
CA GLU A 33 -5.77 -2.75 -15.39
C GLU A 33 -4.79 -3.82 -14.85
N GLY A 34 -4.57 -4.89 -15.63
CA GLY A 34 -3.73 -6.03 -15.27
C GLY A 34 -2.23 -5.73 -15.23
N ALA A 35 -1.45 -6.68 -14.73
CA ALA A 35 -0.01 -6.54 -14.54
C ALA A 35 0.72 -6.16 -15.84
N SER A 36 0.43 -6.87 -16.93
CA SER A 36 1.05 -6.65 -18.24
C SER A 36 0.58 -5.35 -18.89
N ALA A 37 -0.69 -4.98 -18.73
CA ALA A 37 -1.25 -3.78 -19.32
C ALA A 37 -0.68 -2.50 -18.69
N VAL A 38 -0.47 -2.49 -17.37
CA VAL A 38 -0.10 -1.28 -16.62
C VAL A 38 1.41 -1.14 -16.41
N PHE A 39 2.12 -2.24 -16.11
CA PHE A 39 3.50 -2.16 -15.62
C PHE A 39 4.56 -2.67 -16.60
N ALA A 40 4.18 -3.23 -17.75
CA ALA A 40 5.16 -3.84 -18.65
C ALA A 40 6.07 -2.81 -19.34
N ALA A 41 5.57 -1.63 -19.68
CA ALA A 41 6.35 -0.58 -20.36
C ALA A 41 7.53 -0.08 -19.52
N GLN A 42 7.32 0.19 -18.22
CA GLN A 42 8.39 0.59 -17.30
C GLN A 42 9.41 -0.54 -17.04
N LYS A 43 9.02 -1.79 -17.32
CA LYS A 43 9.90 -2.98 -17.28
C LYS A 43 10.55 -3.29 -18.64
N GLY A 44 10.41 -2.39 -19.63
CA GLY A 44 11.06 -2.49 -20.94
C GLY A 44 10.34 -3.37 -21.97
N ALA A 45 9.12 -3.85 -21.69
CA ALA A 45 8.36 -4.66 -22.63
C ALA A 45 7.66 -3.78 -23.69
N THR A 46 7.65 -4.25 -24.94
CA THR A 46 6.86 -3.63 -26.00
C THR A 46 5.37 -3.96 -25.85
N PRO A 47 4.44 -3.23 -26.50
CA PRO A 47 3.02 -3.57 -26.49
C PRO A 47 2.71 -5.00 -26.97
N ALA A 48 3.47 -5.49 -27.96
CA ALA A 48 3.34 -6.88 -28.43
C ALA A 48 3.75 -7.89 -27.34
N MET A 49 4.88 -7.66 -26.68
CA MET A 49 5.33 -8.49 -25.55
C MET A 49 4.35 -8.44 -24.38
N ALA A 50 3.76 -7.28 -24.08
CA ALA A 50 2.74 -7.16 -23.04
C ALA A 50 1.51 -8.02 -23.36
N GLN A 51 1.06 -8.06 -24.62
CA GLN A 51 -0.05 -8.91 -25.06
C GLN A 51 0.29 -10.41 -25.00
N GLU A 52 1.53 -10.78 -25.33
CA GLU A 52 2.02 -12.16 -25.18
C GLU A 52 2.06 -12.58 -23.71
N LEU A 53 2.56 -11.71 -22.82
CA LEU A 53 2.60 -11.93 -21.38
C LEU A 53 1.20 -12.06 -20.78
N GLU A 54 0.27 -11.19 -21.17
CA GLU A 54 -1.14 -11.27 -20.78
C GLU A 54 -1.75 -12.63 -21.16
N SER A 55 -1.50 -13.10 -22.38
CA SER A 55 -2.02 -14.38 -22.88
C SER A 55 -1.39 -15.58 -22.16
N ALA A 56 -0.09 -15.50 -21.86
CA ALA A 56 0.62 -16.51 -21.10
C ALA A 56 0.13 -16.58 -19.64
N LEU A 57 -0.07 -15.44 -18.99
CA LEU A 57 -0.64 -15.35 -17.64
C LEU A 57 -2.09 -15.85 -17.62
N GLY A 58 -2.90 -15.54 -18.63
CA GLY A 58 -4.25 -16.11 -18.79
C GLY A 58 -4.22 -17.64 -18.83
N THR A 59 -3.37 -18.20 -19.68
CA THR A 59 -3.18 -19.66 -19.76
C THR A 59 -2.71 -20.24 -18.42
N PHE A 60 -1.80 -19.55 -17.73
CA PHE A 60 -1.33 -19.96 -16.40
C PHE A 60 -2.47 -20.00 -15.37
N THR A 61 -3.34 -18.99 -15.34
CA THR A 61 -4.50 -18.98 -14.44
C THR A 61 -5.46 -20.14 -14.69
N ASP A 62 -5.67 -20.53 -15.95
CA ASP A 62 -6.50 -21.68 -16.30
C ASP A 62 -5.88 -23.00 -15.81
N ILE A 63 -4.55 -23.16 -15.95
CA ILE A 63 -3.83 -24.33 -15.44
C ILE A 63 -3.90 -24.40 -13.90
N VAL A 64 -3.74 -23.27 -13.22
CA VAL A 64 -3.88 -23.18 -11.75
C VAL A 64 -5.29 -23.54 -11.30
N ALA A 65 -6.32 -23.04 -11.98
CA ALA A 65 -7.71 -23.35 -11.68
C ALA A 65 -7.99 -24.85 -11.78
N LEU A 66 -7.46 -25.51 -12.81
CA LEU A 66 -7.55 -26.97 -12.97
C LEU A 66 -6.82 -27.72 -11.85
N ALA A 67 -5.58 -27.32 -11.51
CA ALA A 67 -4.76 -28.00 -10.50
C ALA A 67 -5.34 -27.90 -9.08
N LEU A 68 -5.92 -26.75 -8.75
CA LEU A 68 -6.48 -26.48 -7.42
C LEU A 68 -7.98 -26.79 -7.29
N GLY A 69 -8.65 -27.12 -8.40
CA GLY A 69 -10.11 -27.27 -8.42
C GLY A 69 -10.84 -25.94 -8.19
N GLY A 70 -10.24 -24.84 -8.62
CA GLY A 70 -10.69 -23.46 -8.34
C GLY A 70 -12.06 -23.09 -8.92
N ASP A 71 -12.59 -23.85 -9.87
CA ASP A 71 -13.95 -23.66 -10.40
C ASP A 71 -15.04 -24.37 -9.56
N ARG A 72 -14.66 -25.06 -8.48
CA ARG A 72 -15.61 -25.71 -7.57
C ARG A 72 -15.90 -24.82 -6.35
N PRO A 73 -17.14 -24.80 -5.82
CA PRO A 73 -17.48 -24.07 -4.60
C PRO A 73 -16.62 -24.44 -3.39
N GLU A 74 -16.23 -25.73 -3.30
CA GLU A 74 -15.33 -26.30 -2.30
C GLU A 74 -13.83 -26.09 -2.59
N GLY A 75 -13.50 -25.32 -3.63
CA GLY A 75 -12.12 -24.97 -3.97
C GLY A 75 -11.45 -24.09 -2.89
N PRO A 76 -10.11 -24.00 -2.89
CA PRO A 76 -9.35 -23.38 -1.80
C PRO A 76 -9.50 -21.86 -1.68
N PHE A 77 -10.23 -21.23 -2.59
CA PHE A 77 -10.50 -19.79 -2.60
C PHE A 77 -11.90 -19.45 -2.10
N GLY A 78 -12.74 -20.46 -1.84
CA GLY A 78 -14.12 -20.28 -1.41
C GLY A 78 -15.00 -19.63 -2.46
N THR A 79 -16.19 -19.23 -2.03
CA THR A 79 -17.24 -18.66 -2.88
C THR A 79 -17.36 -17.15 -2.61
N ASP A 80 -17.56 -16.37 -3.67
CA ASP A 80 -18.01 -14.99 -3.56
C ASP A 80 -19.48 -15.00 -3.13
N LEU A 81 -19.76 -14.45 -1.95
CA LEU A 81 -21.09 -14.45 -1.35
C LEU A 81 -22.11 -13.61 -2.12
N LEU A 82 -21.66 -12.64 -2.92
CA LEU A 82 -22.55 -11.79 -3.72
C LEU A 82 -22.97 -12.48 -5.02
N THR A 83 -22.04 -13.19 -5.66
CA THR A 83 -22.28 -13.79 -6.98
C THR A 83 -22.58 -15.29 -6.92
N GLY A 84 -22.29 -15.95 -5.81
CA GLY A 84 -22.38 -17.41 -5.65
C GLY A 84 -21.33 -18.18 -6.47
N LYS A 85 -20.36 -17.48 -7.07
CA LYS A 85 -19.33 -18.08 -7.93
C LYS A 85 -18.04 -18.32 -7.16
N PRO A 86 -17.21 -19.28 -7.58
CA PRO A 86 -15.87 -19.44 -7.01
C PRO A 86 -15.07 -18.14 -7.12
N ARG A 87 -14.36 -17.78 -6.05
CA ARG A 87 -13.52 -16.58 -6.05
C ARG A 87 -12.36 -16.76 -7.04
N ARG A 88 -12.05 -15.69 -7.76
CA ARG A 88 -10.99 -15.65 -8.77
C ARG A 88 -9.79 -14.88 -8.24
N PRO A 89 -8.73 -15.56 -7.77
CA PRO A 89 -7.55 -14.90 -7.21
C PRO A 89 -6.82 -14.01 -8.24
N ASP A 90 -6.97 -14.27 -9.53
CA ASP A 90 -6.44 -13.44 -10.63
C ASP A 90 -7.09 -12.05 -10.70
N ARG A 91 -8.29 -11.91 -10.12
CA ARG A 91 -9.04 -10.65 -10.04
C ARG A 91 -8.96 -9.99 -8.68
N ALA A 92 -8.31 -10.62 -7.71
CA ALA A 92 -8.20 -10.05 -6.37
C ALA A 92 -7.32 -8.79 -6.41
N PRO A 93 -7.63 -7.77 -5.59
CA PRO A 93 -6.78 -6.61 -5.45
C PRO A 93 -5.34 -7.00 -5.12
N GLY A 94 -4.38 -6.47 -5.87
CA GLY A 94 -2.95 -6.75 -5.72
C GLY A 94 -2.46 -8.05 -6.34
N ALA A 95 -3.31 -8.81 -7.03
CA ALA A 95 -2.87 -10.00 -7.78
C ALA A 95 -1.82 -9.67 -8.86
N GLY A 96 -1.89 -8.48 -9.46
CA GLY A 96 -0.92 -7.98 -10.44
C GLY A 96 0.35 -7.40 -9.82
N ALA A 97 0.45 -7.33 -8.49
CA ALA A 97 1.62 -6.77 -7.82
C ALA A 97 2.90 -7.48 -8.27
N ASP A 98 3.91 -6.65 -8.57
CA ASP A 98 5.21 -7.04 -9.12
C ASP A 98 5.14 -8.04 -10.30
N GLY A 99 4.18 -7.85 -11.21
CA GLY A 99 4.07 -8.70 -12.41
C GLY A 99 3.48 -10.09 -12.12
N GLY A 100 2.68 -10.22 -11.07
CA GLY A 100 1.98 -11.47 -10.74
C GLY A 100 2.55 -12.24 -9.55
N LEU A 101 3.59 -11.71 -8.89
CA LEU A 101 4.03 -12.25 -7.60
C LEU A 101 2.90 -12.19 -6.57
N GLY A 102 2.11 -11.12 -6.59
CA GLY A 102 0.94 -10.99 -5.74
C GLY A 102 -0.04 -12.15 -5.92
N TYR A 103 -0.38 -12.50 -7.16
CA TYR A 103 -1.18 -13.68 -7.48
C TYR A 103 -0.59 -14.96 -6.88
N GLY A 104 0.72 -15.18 -7.05
CA GLY A 104 1.42 -16.33 -6.47
C GLY A 104 1.26 -16.42 -4.95
N LEU A 105 1.40 -15.31 -4.22
CA LEU A 105 1.23 -15.29 -2.76
C LEU A 105 -0.22 -15.49 -2.33
N LEU A 106 -1.19 -14.94 -3.08
CA LEU A 106 -2.62 -15.21 -2.88
C LEU A 106 -2.95 -16.70 -3.09
N LEU A 107 -2.29 -17.35 -4.06
CA LEU A 107 -2.38 -18.80 -4.25
C LEU A 107 -1.80 -19.61 -3.09
N LEU A 108 -1.06 -19.02 -2.16
CA LEU A 108 -0.58 -19.68 -0.94
C LEU A 108 -1.43 -19.36 0.28
N GLY A 109 -2.55 -18.64 0.12
CA GLY A 109 -3.40 -18.19 1.24
C GLY A 109 -3.00 -16.83 1.81
N GLY A 110 -2.07 -16.12 1.16
CA GLY A 110 -1.74 -14.76 1.55
C GLY A 110 -2.88 -13.77 1.32
N HIS A 111 -2.80 -12.63 1.98
CA HIS A 111 -3.74 -11.52 1.81
C HIS A 111 -2.99 -10.20 1.64
N ARG A 112 -3.61 -9.27 0.90
CA ARG A 112 -3.05 -7.91 0.72
C ARG A 112 -3.39 -7.03 1.91
N SER A 113 -2.41 -6.27 2.38
CA SER A 113 -2.58 -5.17 3.32
C SER A 113 -1.79 -3.95 2.82
N GLY A 114 -2.21 -2.74 3.21
CA GLY A 114 -1.51 -1.52 2.84
C GLY A 114 -0.09 -1.51 3.38
N GLY A 115 0.89 -1.05 2.60
CA GLY A 115 2.30 -1.13 3.00
C GLY A 115 2.58 -0.42 4.33
N VAL A 116 1.95 0.75 4.51
CA VAL A 116 2.02 1.51 5.77
C VAL A 116 1.37 0.77 6.94
N GLU A 117 0.21 0.14 6.74
CA GLU A 117 -0.52 -0.56 7.79
C GLU A 117 0.30 -1.70 8.38
N VAL A 118 0.93 -2.51 7.51
CA VAL A 118 1.82 -3.59 7.93
C VAL A 118 2.97 -3.07 8.79
N VAL A 119 3.56 -1.93 8.43
CA VAL A 119 4.66 -1.34 9.21
C VAL A 119 4.15 -0.81 10.55
N LEU A 120 3.01 -0.12 10.57
CA LEU A 120 2.42 0.42 11.81
C LEU A 120 2.06 -0.69 12.80
N ASP A 121 1.52 -1.80 12.32
CA ASP A 121 1.21 -2.96 13.15
C ASP A 121 2.50 -3.63 13.65
N ALA A 122 3.50 -3.82 12.78
CA ALA A 122 4.78 -4.43 13.15
C ALA A 122 5.54 -3.66 14.23
N VAL A 123 5.39 -2.33 14.30
CA VAL A 123 6.01 -1.48 15.33
C VAL A 123 5.07 -1.17 16.50
N SER A 124 3.90 -1.82 16.58
CA SER A 124 2.89 -1.59 17.63
C SER A 124 2.54 -0.10 17.77
N PHE A 125 2.41 0.59 16.64
CA PHE A 125 2.29 2.05 16.60
C PHE A 125 1.09 2.59 17.38
N ARG A 126 -0.03 1.86 17.37
CA ARG A 126 -1.24 2.24 18.12
C ARG A 126 -1.00 2.32 19.63
N ASP A 127 -0.20 1.39 20.17
CA ASP A 127 0.14 1.40 21.60
C ASP A 127 1.04 2.60 21.94
N HIS A 128 1.95 2.95 21.03
CA HIS A 128 2.75 4.17 21.17
C HIS A 128 1.86 5.42 21.15
N LEU A 129 0.88 5.52 20.25
CA LEU A 129 -0.03 6.66 20.20
C LEU A 129 -0.77 6.89 21.52
N LEU A 130 -1.33 5.82 22.11
CA LEU A 130 -2.03 5.90 23.39
C LEU A 130 -1.14 6.36 24.56
N ALA A 131 0.18 6.21 24.44
CA ALA A 131 1.15 6.62 25.45
C ALA A 131 1.71 8.04 25.24
N HIS A 132 1.36 8.74 24.14
CA HIS A 132 1.93 10.03 23.78
C HIS A 132 0.86 11.11 23.55
N ASP A 133 1.21 12.37 23.81
CA ASP A 133 0.28 13.51 23.69
C ASP A 133 0.16 14.03 22.24
N VAL A 134 1.09 13.64 21.35
CA VAL A 134 1.16 14.12 19.96
C VAL A 134 2.01 13.18 19.12
N VAL A 135 1.66 13.05 17.84
CA VAL A 135 2.48 12.38 16.82
C VAL A 135 2.93 13.36 15.74
N VAL A 136 4.21 13.30 15.38
CA VAL A 136 4.79 14.08 14.29
C VAL A 136 5.21 13.13 13.18
N THR A 137 4.76 13.41 11.96
CA THR A 137 5.12 12.66 10.74
C THR A 137 5.52 13.62 9.63
N GLY A 138 5.96 13.10 8.49
CA GLY A 138 6.42 13.94 7.38
C GLY A 138 6.79 13.14 6.13
N GLU A 139 6.91 13.87 5.02
CA GLU A 139 7.40 13.38 3.73
C GLU A 139 8.04 14.52 2.93
N GLY A 140 8.56 14.23 1.74
CA GLY A 140 9.18 15.24 0.87
C GLY A 140 8.17 16.26 0.34
N CYS A 141 7.08 15.78 -0.25
CA CYS A 141 6.02 16.60 -0.82
C CYS A 141 4.67 16.06 -0.36
N PHE A 142 3.94 16.81 0.45
CA PHE A 142 2.60 16.44 0.89
C PHE A 142 1.57 16.95 -0.12
N ASP A 143 1.20 16.08 -1.07
CA ASP A 143 0.29 16.39 -2.17
C ASP A 143 -0.93 15.45 -2.21
N TRP A 144 -1.70 15.48 -3.31
CA TRP A 144 -2.92 14.69 -3.46
C TRP A 144 -2.67 13.18 -3.49
N GLN A 145 -1.49 12.73 -3.93
CA GLN A 145 -1.11 11.32 -3.90
C GLN A 145 -0.85 10.87 -2.46
N SER A 146 -0.36 11.77 -1.62
CA SER A 146 -0.09 11.51 -0.21
C SER A 146 -1.34 11.26 0.63
N LEU A 147 -2.54 11.55 0.12
CA LEU A 147 -3.80 11.37 0.87
C LEU A 147 -4.21 9.90 1.01
N ARG A 148 -3.54 8.95 0.34
CA ARG A 148 -3.85 7.52 0.39
C ARG A 148 -2.58 6.67 0.30
N GLY A 149 -2.50 5.62 1.11
CA GLY A 149 -1.44 4.61 1.00
C GLY A 149 -0.02 5.08 1.39
N THR A 150 0.15 6.30 1.87
CA THR A 150 1.46 6.80 2.34
C THR A 150 1.62 6.70 3.84
N VAL A 151 2.86 6.87 4.31
CA VAL A 151 3.18 6.99 5.74
C VAL A 151 2.37 8.09 6.42
N VAL A 152 2.22 9.25 5.78
CA VAL A 152 1.46 10.37 6.34
C VAL A 152 -0.01 10.00 6.50
N ALA A 153 -0.62 9.39 5.48
CA ALA A 153 -2.02 8.95 5.54
C ALA A 153 -2.25 7.87 6.60
N GLY A 154 -1.39 6.84 6.67
CA GLY A 154 -1.53 5.78 7.65
C GLY A 154 -1.33 6.27 9.09
N VAL A 155 -0.31 7.11 9.32
CA VAL A 155 -0.08 7.71 10.65
C VAL A 155 -1.26 8.59 11.07
N ALA A 156 -1.76 9.45 10.16
CA ALA A 156 -2.89 10.32 10.47
C ALA A 156 -4.17 9.52 10.77
N GLY A 157 -4.43 8.45 10.02
CA GLY A 157 -5.54 7.52 10.28
C GLY A 157 -5.45 6.86 11.65
N ALA A 158 -4.30 6.25 11.99
CA ALA A 158 -4.09 5.63 13.30
C ALA A 158 -4.17 6.65 14.46
N ALA A 159 -3.67 7.87 14.24
CA ALA A 159 -3.77 8.95 15.21
C ALA A 159 -5.23 9.37 15.45
N LEU A 160 -6.05 9.42 14.40
CA LEU A 160 -7.47 9.71 14.50
C LEU A 160 -8.23 8.63 15.28
N GLU A 161 -7.92 7.35 15.06
CA GLU A 161 -8.51 6.21 15.80
C GLU A 161 -8.28 6.31 17.32
N THR A 162 -7.12 6.82 17.72
CA THR A 162 -6.72 6.97 19.13
C THR A 162 -6.98 8.36 19.70
N ALA A 163 -7.57 9.26 18.91
CA ALA A 163 -7.74 10.68 19.22
C ALA A 163 -6.42 11.41 19.59
N THR A 164 -5.29 10.90 19.10
CA THR A 164 -3.98 11.53 19.28
C THR A 164 -3.79 12.61 18.21
N PRO A 165 -3.45 13.87 18.58
CA PRO A 165 -3.20 14.91 17.60
C PRO A 165 -2.02 14.56 16.68
N SER A 166 -2.23 14.67 15.36
CA SER A 166 -1.19 14.43 14.36
C SER A 166 -0.72 15.71 13.67
N VAL A 167 0.59 15.89 13.59
CA VAL A 167 1.24 17.04 12.95
C VAL A 167 2.11 16.55 11.80
N VAL A 168 1.92 17.12 10.62
CA VAL A 168 2.73 16.83 9.43
C VAL A 168 3.74 17.95 9.22
N ILE A 169 5.02 17.59 9.14
CA ILE A 169 6.08 18.49 8.69
C ILE A 169 6.64 17.92 7.39
N ALA A 170 6.31 18.54 6.27
CA ALA A 170 6.71 18.07 4.95
C ALA A 170 7.66 19.06 4.28
N GLY A 171 8.52 18.59 3.37
CA GLY A 171 9.40 19.48 2.59
C GLY A 171 8.61 20.59 1.91
N GLN A 172 7.55 20.20 1.21
CA GLN A 172 6.51 21.08 0.66
C GLN A 172 5.12 20.57 1.02
N VAL A 173 4.14 21.47 1.10
CA VAL A 173 2.73 21.14 1.29
C VAL A 173 1.95 21.73 0.11
N MET A 174 1.32 20.85 -0.68
CA MET A 174 0.55 21.20 -1.88
C MET A 174 -0.96 20.95 -1.71
N VAL A 175 -1.36 20.31 -0.61
CA VAL A 175 -2.77 20.13 -0.25
C VAL A 175 -3.32 21.32 0.56
N GLY A 176 -4.62 21.56 0.42
CA GLY A 176 -5.32 22.58 1.18
C GLY A 176 -5.77 22.09 2.55
N ARG A 177 -6.26 23.03 3.37
CA ARG A 177 -6.74 22.74 4.73
C ARG A 177 -7.86 21.71 4.76
N ARG A 178 -8.77 21.73 3.78
CA ARG A 178 -9.93 20.82 3.73
C ARG A 178 -9.48 19.37 3.58
N GLU A 179 -8.48 19.15 2.74
CA GLU A 179 -7.88 17.84 2.49
C GLU A 179 -7.15 17.33 3.72
N THR A 180 -6.32 18.18 4.33
CA THR A 180 -5.60 17.89 5.57
C THR A 180 -6.55 17.53 6.72
N MET A 181 -7.62 18.30 6.91
CA MET A 181 -8.64 18.01 7.91
C MET A 181 -9.41 16.72 7.61
N GLY A 182 -9.68 16.44 6.34
CA GLY A 182 -10.31 15.18 5.91
C GLY A 182 -9.47 13.94 6.22
N LEU A 183 -8.14 14.10 6.30
CA LEU A 183 -7.20 13.03 6.69
C LEU A 183 -7.05 12.89 8.23
N GLY A 184 -7.66 13.77 9.03
CA GLY A 184 -7.50 13.78 10.49
C GLY A 184 -6.24 14.47 10.99
N VAL A 185 -5.54 15.21 10.13
CA VAL A 185 -4.32 15.93 10.50
C VAL A 185 -4.66 17.22 11.25
N SER A 186 -4.08 17.39 12.44
CA SER A 186 -4.28 18.56 13.31
C SER A 186 -3.53 19.81 12.83
N GLY A 187 -2.38 19.63 12.18
CA GLY A 187 -1.63 20.73 11.57
C GLY A 187 -0.63 20.23 10.53
N CYS A 188 -0.47 20.97 9.44
CA CYS A 188 0.52 20.69 8.40
C CYS A 188 1.43 21.90 8.18
N TYR A 189 2.73 21.67 8.05
CA TYR A 189 3.73 22.72 7.95
C TYR A 189 4.76 22.38 6.88
N ALA A 190 4.90 23.24 5.88
CA ALA A 190 5.97 23.12 4.89
C ALA A 190 7.32 23.55 5.50
N VAL A 191 8.40 22.85 5.17
CA VAL A 191 9.77 23.28 5.47
C VAL A 191 10.16 24.43 4.54
N ALA A 192 9.73 24.36 3.28
CA ALA A 192 9.95 25.39 2.26
C ALA A 192 8.65 25.82 1.59
N GLU A 193 8.38 27.13 1.55
CA GLU A 193 7.19 27.73 0.94
C GLU A 193 7.54 28.53 -0.33
N THR A 194 8.82 28.84 -0.54
CA THR A 194 9.34 29.59 -1.70
C THR A 194 10.46 28.82 -2.43
N PRO A 195 10.71 29.10 -3.73
CA PRO A 195 11.81 28.45 -4.47
C PRO A 195 13.19 28.59 -3.79
N ARG A 196 13.46 29.76 -3.20
CA ARG A 196 14.71 30.00 -2.46
C ARG A 196 14.84 29.14 -1.21
N GLU A 197 13.73 28.89 -0.51
CA GLU A 197 13.72 28.00 0.64
C GLU A 197 13.86 26.53 0.23
N VAL A 198 13.35 26.15 -0.95
CA VAL A 198 13.59 24.81 -1.51
C VAL A 198 15.08 24.62 -1.78
N GLU A 199 15.75 25.59 -2.41
CA GLU A 199 17.20 25.55 -2.61
C GLU A 199 17.97 25.45 -1.28
N ALA A 200 17.55 26.20 -0.26
CA ALA A 200 18.15 26.12 1.08
C ALA A 200 17.91 24.76 1.73
N ALA A 201 16.72 24.16 1.60
CA ALA A 201 16.41 22.83 2.11
C ALA A 201 17.17 21.72 1.38
N MET A 202 17.43 21.87 0.08
CA MET A 202 18.29 20.94 -0.66
C MET A 202 19.76 21.07 -0.26
N THR A 203 20.19 22.25 0.16
CA THR A 203 21.57 22.52 0.62
C THR A 203 21.81 22.04 2.05
N ASP A 204 20.86 22.27 2.96
CA ASP A 204 20.90 21.84 4.37
C ASP A 204 19.53 21.27 4.82
N PRO A 205 19.21 20.03 4.42
CA PRO A 205 17.89 19.44 4.72
C PRO A 205 17.67 19.23 6.22
N VAL A 206 18.73 18.87 6.96
CA VAL A 206 18.63 18.59 8.40
C VAL A 206 18.45 19.89 9.18
N GLY A 207 19.24 20.93 8.88
CA GLY A 207 19.16 22.20 9.58
C GLY A 207 17.85 22.94 9.31
N THR A 208 17.38 22.95 8.06
CA THR A 208 16.10 23.57 7.69
C THR A 208 14.91 22.86 8.33
N LEU A 209 14.87 21.51 8.29
CA LEU A 209 13.85 20.72 8.97
C LEU A 209 13.87 20.94 10.49
N ARG A 210 15.05 20.90 11.12
CA ARG A 210 15.21 21.17 12.56
C ARG A 210 14.69 22.56 12.92
N ALA A 211 15.03 23.58 12.14
CA ALA A 211 14.57 24.94 12.37
C ALA A 211 13.04 25.06 12.24
N ARG A 212 12.43 24.37 11.26
CA ARG A 212 10.97 24.34 11.12
C ARG A 212 10.31 23.61 12.28
N ALA A 213 10.81 22.44 12.65
CA ALA A 213 10.29 21.65 13.76
C ALA A 213 10.35 22.42 15.09
N ALA A 214 11.44 23.15 15.37
CA ALA A 214 11.55 23.99 16.56
C ALA A 214 10.48 25.10 16.60
N ARG A 215 10.19 25.75 15.46
CA ARG A 215 9.12 26.76 15.36
C ARG A 215 7.74 26.14 15.60
N VAL A 216 7.46 24.98 15.00
CA VAL A 216 6.20 24.26 15.19
C VAL A 216 6.02 23.86 16.65
N ALA A 217 7.06 23.32 17.28
CA ALA A 217 7.03 22.93 18.69
C ALA A 217 6.73 24.11 19.63
N ALA A 218 7.22 25.31 19.33
CA ALA A 218 6.91 26.51 20.13
C ALA A 218 5.43 26.94 20.06
N THR A 219 4.69 26.50 19.04
CA THR A 219 3.24 26.73 18.93
C THR A 219 2.41 25.67 19.63
N TRP A 220 3.04 24.57 20.07
CA TRP A 220 2.36 23.49 20.76
C TRP A 220 2.12 23.86 22.22
N SER A 221 0.86 23.91 22.61
CA SER A 221 0.46 24.02 24.01
C SER A 221 -0.18 22.70 24.42
N PRO A 222 0.45 21.87 25.27
CA PRO A 222 -0.16 20.64 25.73
C PRO A 222 -1.46 20.98 26.45
N ARG A 223 -2.58 20.39 26.02
CA ARG A 223 -3.77 20.32 26.86
C ARG A 223 -3.62 19.09 27.75
N ARG A 224 -3.37 19.30 29.04
CA ARG A 224 -3.82 18.36 30.08
C ARG A 224 -4.99 19.00 30.79
#